data_AF-A4VH89-F1
#
_entry.id   AF-A4VH89-F1
#
_cell.length_a   1.000
_cell.length_b   1.000
_cell.length_c   1.000
_cell.angle_alpha   90.00
_cell.angle_beta   90.00
_cell.angle_gamma   90.00
#
_symmetry.space_group_name_H-M   'P 1'
#
loop_
_entity.id
_entity.type
_entity.pdbx_description
1 polymer ?
#
loop_
_entity_poly.entity_id
_entity_poly.type
_entity_poly.pdbx_seq_one_letter_code
_entity_poly.pdbx_strand_id
1 'polypeptide(L)'
;MRPFQLSEDADHGFKPDTRLQALTRLYDFDRRLRLLVMDAIERIEVAARALISNHMGPQYGEHWYLQARFFQRDYRHQALLDSIRSKQDKALQDHQRECHRIDTSQAPDARKAQLKSLRAKESYARHYALTYNAPDLMPAWAAMEEITLGELSHLFKGLARDADKKAIARRLNLPSPLLQSWLHTLTTIRNICAHHARLWNRELGIRPELPRTVNFPWPQHLQQPGQHARLFTVLCILNLLMRQVSPHTSWDRRLHELLNEFAEINLPAMGFPPDWQNDPFWQAPS
;
A
#
# COMPACT_ATOMS: atom_id res chain seq x y z
N MET A 1 -0.30 -26.01 -2.21
CA MET A 1 0.16 -27.41 -2.10
C MET A 1 0.48 -27.82 -0.66
N ARG A 2 1.43 -27.19 0.05
CA ARG A 2 1.85 -27.61 1.42
C ARG A 2 0.75 -27.95 2.45
N PRO A 3 -0.41 -27.24 2.53
CA PRO A 3 -1.47 -27.60 3.48
C PRO A 3 -2.12 -28.98 3.24
N PHE A 4 -2.00 -29.48 2.01
CA PHE A 4 -2.56 -30.74 1.54
C PHE A 4 -1.51 -31.83 1.37
N GLN A 5 -0.24 -31.54 1.65
CA GLN A 5 0.83 -32.54 1.65
C GLN A 5 0.91 -33.18 3.04
N LEU A 6 1.29 -34.45 3.09
CA LEU A 6 1.68 -35.13 4.32
C LEU A 6 2.98 -34.47 4.82
N SER A 7 3.00 -34.08 6.10
CA SER A 7 4.21 -33.51 6.70
C SER A 7 5.31 -34.57 6.74
N GLU A 8 6.52 -34.21 6.32
CA GLU A 8 7.73 -35.07 6.38
C GLU A 8 7.74 -36.31 5.46
N ASP A 9 6.90 -36.33 4.43
CA ASP A 9 7.00 -37.34 3.36
C ASP A 9 8.02 -36.90 2.30
N ALA A 10 9.02 -37.75 2.05
CA ALA A 10 10.04 -37.55 1.02
C ALA A 10 9.44 -37.51 -0.40
N ASP A 11 8.29 -38.16 -0.60
CA ASP A 11 7.60 -38.24 -1.88
C ASP A 11 6.54 -37.13 -2.05
N HIS A 12 6.42 -36.21 -1.09
CA HIS A 12 5.44 -35.12 -1.11
C HIS A 12 3.99 -35.60 -1.32
N GLY A 13 3.64 -36.77 -0.77
CA GLY A 13 2.30 -37.35 -0.87
C GLY A 13 1.21 -36.41 -0.38
N PHE A 14 0.04 -36.43 -1.04
CA PHE A 14 -1.11 -35.63 -0.61
C PHE A 14 -1.88 -36.38 0.48
N LYS A 15 -2.50 -35.63 1.40
CA LYS A 15 -3.43 -36.19 2.39
C LYS A 15 -4.51 -37.01 1.67
N PRO A 16 -4.92 -38.19 2.20
CA PRO A 16 -6.02 -38.97 1.65
C PRO A 16 -7.25 -38.06 1.43
N ASP A 17 -7.97 -38.26 0.33
CA ASP A 17 -9.13 -37.47 -0.10
C ASP A 17 -8.88 -36.01 -0.54
N THR A 18 -7.62 -35.59 -0.75
CA THR A 18 -7.34 -34.28 -1.37
C THR A 18 -7.80 -34.28 -2.84
N ARG A 19 -8.97 -33.67 -3.10
CA ARG A 19 -9.48 -33.47 -4.47
C ARG A 19 -8.80 -32.26 -5.12
N LEU A 20 -8.52 -32.33 -6.42
CA LEU A 20 -8.03 -31.20 -7.23
C LEU A 20 -8.89 -29.94 -7.05
N GLN A 21 -10.21 -30.12 -6.89
CA GLN A 21 -11.15 -29.03 -6.63
C GLN A 21 -10.82 -28.25 -5.34
N ALA A 22 -10.41 -28.92 -4.27
CA ALA A 22 -10.05 -28.25 -3.01
C ALA A 22 -8.78 -27.41 -3.15
N LEU A 23 -7.80 -27.90 -3.93
CA LEU A 23 -6.61 -27.13 -4.28
C LEU A 23 -6.99 -25.88 -5.07
N THR A 24 -7.77 -26.02 -6.15
CA THR A 24 -8.20 -24.90 -6.99
C THR A 24 -8.99 -23.85 -6.19
N ARG A 25 -9.90 -24.28 -5.31
CA ARG A 25 -10.64 -23.35 -4.43
C ARG A 25 -9.73 -22.57 -3.49
N LEU A 26 -8.72 -23.21 -2.90
CA LEU A 26 -7.75 -22.49 -2.06
C LEU A 26 -6.95 -21.46 -2.84
N TYR A 27 -6.53 -21.79 -4.07
CA TYR A 27 -5.83 -20.85 -4.93
C TYR A 27 -6.71 -19.67 -5.35
N ASP A 28 -7.98 -19.92 -5.67
CA ASP A 28 -8.92 -18.85 -6.01
C ASP A 28 -9.24 -17.95 -4.80
N PHE A 29 -9.44 -18.54 -3.62
CA PHE A 29 -9.58 -17.80 -2.37
C PHE A 29 -8.39 -16.86 -2.14
N ASP A 30 -7.16 -17.40 -2.17
CA ASP A 30 -5.94 -16.63 -1.93
C ASP A 30 -5.74 -15.53 -2.99
N ARG A 31 -6.11 -15.79 -4.26
CA ARG A 31 -6.13 -14.79 -5.33
C ARG A 31 -7.12 -13.66 -5.04
N ARG A 32 -8.36 -13.99 -4.69
CA ARG A 32 -9.41 -13.00 -4.37
C ARG A 32 -9.09 -12.21 -3.12
N LEU A 33 -8.52 -12.86 -2.11
CA LEU A 33 -8.04 -12.22 -0.89
C LEU A 33 -6.93 -11.21 -1.19
N ARG A 34 -5.94 -11.56 -2.04
CA ARG A 34 -4.90 -10.62 -2.48
C ARG A 34 -5.50 -9.40 -3.18
N LEU A 35 -6.46 -9.59 -4.08
CA LEU A 35 -7.10 -8.49 -4.81
C LEU A 35 -7.85 -7.56 -3.84
N LEU A 36 -8.60 -8.12 -2.89
CA LEU A 36 -9.31 -7.36 -1.88
C LEU A 36 -8.36 -6.57 -0.96
N VAL A 37 -7.23 -7.18 -0.57
CA VAL A 37 -6.19 -6.51 0.23
C VAL A 37 -5.50 -5.40 -0.57
N MET A 38 -5.19 -5.62 -1.85
CA MET A 38 -4.60 -4.60 -2.73
C MET A 38 -5.52 -3.39 -2.92
N ASP A 39 -6.83 -3.60 -3.12
CA ASP A 39 -7.83 -2.54 -3.23
C ASP A 39 -7.84 -1.62 -1.99
N ALA A 40 -7.71 -2.19 -0.79
CA ALA A 40 -7.60 -1.38 0.43
C ALA A 40 -6.26 -0.64 0.52
N ILE A 41 -5.14 -1.33 0.26
CA ILE A 41 -3.81 -0.72 0.36
C ILE A 41 -3.67 0.45 -0.61
N GLU A 42 -4.18 0.34 -1.83
CA GLU A 42 -4.12 1.42 -2.83
C GLU A 42 -4.74 2.72 -2.32
N ARG A 43 -5.94 2.65 -1.73
CA ARG A 43 -6.64 3.82 -1.17
C ARG A 43 -5.91 4.40 0.04
N ILE A 44 -5.37 3.53 0.89
CA ILE A 44 -4.56 3.94 2.05
C ILE A 44 -3.26 4.63 1.58
N GLU A 45 -2.62 4.13 0.52
CA GLU A 45 -1.42 4.70 -0.07
C GLU A 45 -1.69 6.10 -0.63
N VAL A 46 -2.78 6.28 -1.38
CA VAL A 46 -3.22 7.59 -1.88
C VAL A 46 -3.49 8.56 -0.72
N ALA A 47 -4.21 8.12 0.31
CA ALA A 47 -4.48 8.94 1.48
C ALA A 47 -3.19 9.32 2.21
N ALA A 48 -2.26 8.39 2.41
CA ALA A 48 -0.99 8.66 3.07
C ALA A 48 -0.15 9.72 2.32
N ARG A 49 -0.09 9.63 0.98
CA ARG A 49 0.55 10.66 0.14
C ARG A 49 -0.08 12.03 0.35
N ALA A 50 -1.41 12.10 0.28
CA ALA A 50 -2.13 13.35 0.45
C ALA A 50 -1.92 13.95 1.85
N LEU A 51 -1.96 13.13 2.90
CA LEU A 51 -1.76 13.59 4.28
C LEU A 51 -0.36 14.16 4.50
N ILE A 52 0.67 13.51 3.96
CA ILE A 52 2.05 14.00 4.06
C ILE A 52 2.21 15.31 3.28
N SER A 53 1.76 15.36 2.02
CA SER A 53 1.86 16.56 1.18
C SER A 53 1.08 17.74 1.76
N ASN A 54 -0.15 17.52 2.24
CA ASN A 54 -1.00 18.56 2.79
C ASN A 54 -0.54 19.08 4.15
N HIS A 55 0.24 18.30 4.90
CA HIS A 55 0.88 18.77 6.12
C HIS A 55 2.17 19.53 5.81
N MET A 56 3.07 18.91 5.04
CA MET A 56 4.42 19.44 4.82
C MET A 56 4.45 20.64 3.86
N GLY A 57 3.64 20.60 2.79
CA GLY A 57 3.65 21.61 1.73
C GLY A 57 3.29 23.01 2.23
N PRO A 58 2.12 23.23 2.83
CA PRO A 58 1.73 24.55 3.35
C PRO A 58 2.67 25.10 4.42
N GLN A 59 3.34 24.21 5.18
CA GLN A 59 4.20 24.61 6.28
C GLN A 59 5.64 24.92 5.85
N TYR A 60 6.14 24.24 4.81
CA TYR A 60 7.57 24.27 4.46
C TYR A 60 7.86 24.57 2.96
N GLY A 61 6.81 24.82 2.18
CA GLY A 61 6.88 25.08 0.73
C GLY A 61 6.66 23.83 -0.11
N GLU A 62 6.28 24.01 -1.38
CA GLU A 62 5.94 22.92 -2.29
C GLU A 62 7.11 21.97 -2.59
N HIS A 63 8.37 22.40 -2.46
CA HIS A 63 9.56 21.57 -2.66
C HIS A 63 10.28 21.23 -1.34
N TRP A 64 9.55 21.15 -0.22
CA TRP A 64 10.12 20.84 1.10
C TRP A 64 11.06 19.61 1.07
N TYR A 65 10.71 18.57 0.32
CA TYR A 65 11.48 17.32 0.26
C TYR A 65 12.88 17.48 -0.35
N LEU A 66 13.18 18.60 -1.02
CA LEU A 66 14.54 18.91 -1.50
C LEU A 66 15.49 19.31 -0.37
N GLN A 67 14.96 19.68 0.80
CA GLN A 67 15.75 20.22 1.89
C GLN A 67 16.06 19.14 2.93
N ALA A 68 17.32 18.71 2.98
CA ALA A 68 17.79 17.67 3.89
C ALA A 68 17.47 17.93 5.38
N ARG A 69 17.34 19.21 5.78
CA ARG A 69 16.99 19.63 7.16
C ARG A 69 15.65 19.11 7.68
N PHE A 70 14.73 18.70 6.80
CA PHE A 70 13.44 18.11 7.20
C PHE A 70 13.51 16.61 7.44
N PHE A 71 14.68 16.00 7.25
CA PHE A 71 14.92 14.58 7.45
C PHE A 71 15.93 14.32 8.57
N GLN A 72 15.85 13.13 9.17
CA GLN A 72 16.82 12.66 10.15
C GLN A 72 18.22 12.56 9.53
N ARG A 73 19.25 12.70 10.37
CA ARG A 73 20.65 12.74 9.92
C ARG A 73 21.10 11.46 9.20
N ASP A 74 20.57 10.31 9.61
CA ASP A 74 20.84 8.99 9.04
C ASP A 74 19.89 8.61 7.88
N TYR A 75 18.92 9.48 7.57
CA TYR A 75 18.04 9.27 6.42
C TYR A 75 18.82 9.39 5.11
N ARG A 76 18.62 8.45 4.20
CA ARG A 76 19.24 8.44 2.86
C ARG A 76 18.54 9.43 1.92
N HIS A 77 18.64 10.73 2.24
CA HIS A 77 17.97 11.80 1.49
C HIS A 77 18.33 11.81 0.01
N GLN A 78 19.61 11.60 -0.33
CA GLN A 78 20.04 11.52 -1.71
C GLN A 78 19.35 10.38 -2.49
N ALA A 79 19.10 9.23 -1.85
CA ALA A 79 18.41 8.12 -2.51
C ALA A 79 16.95 8.45 -2.84
N LEU A 80 16.28 9.26 -2.02
CA LEU A 80 14.94 9.79 -2.33
C LEU A 80 15.00 10.68 -3.58
N LEU A 81 15.95 11.62 -3.62
CA LEU A 81 16.11 12.53 -4.76
C LEU A 81 16.46 11.78 -6.04
N ASP A 82 17.38 10.82 -5.97
CA ASP A 82 17.79 10.01 -7.12
C ASP A 82 16.63 9.18 -7.66
N SER A 83 15.78 8.63 -6.78
CA SER A 83 14.58 7.89 -7.20
C SER A 83 13.58 8.80 -7.94
N ILE A 84 13.28 9.98 -7.37
CA ILE A 84 12.36 10.94 -7.99
C ILE A 84 12.92 11.43 -9.33
N ARG A 85 14.21 11.75 -9.38
CA ARG A 85 14.92 12.16 -10.60
C ARG A 85 14.83 11.07 -11.67
N SER A 86 15.15 9.82 -11.32
CA SER A 86 15.07 8.67 -12.24
C SER A 86 13.68 8.52 -12.86
N LYS A 87 12.61 8.74 -12.08
CA LYS A 87 11.23 8.68 -12.60
C LYS A 87 10.92 9.83 -13.54
N GLN A 88 11.33 11.05 -13.18
CA GLN A 88 11.17 12.23 -14.04
C GLN A 88 11.93 12.06 -15.37
N ASP A 89 13.19 11.65 -15.31
CA ASP A 89 14.04 11.43 -16.48
C ASP A 89 13.51 10.31 -17.37
N LYS A 90 13.06 9.20 -16.77
CA LYS A 90 12.41 8.11 -17.51
C LYS A 90 11.16 8.59 -18.22
N ALA A 91 10.33 9.38 -17.54
CA ALA A 91 9.10 9.91 -18.12
C ALA A 91 9.42 10.80 -19.34
N LEU A 92 10.46 11.64 -19.25
CA LEU A 92 10.96 12.46 -20.36
C LEU A 92 11.51 11.62 -21.52
N GLN A 93 12.30 10.58 -21.24
CA GLN A 93 12.81 9.65 -22.26
C GLN A 93 11.68 8.94 -23.00
N ASP A 94 10.66 8.48 -22.28
CA ASP A 94 9.50 7.82 -22.88
C ASP A 94 8.71 8.79 -23.77
N HIS A 95 8.54 10.05 -23.34
CA HIS A 95 7.95 11.10 -24.19
C HIS A 95 8.74 11.34 -25.48
N GLN A 96 10.08 11.38 -25.41
CA GLN A 96 10.93 11.54 -26.59
C GLN A 96 10.77 10.38 -27.58
N ARG A 97 10.73 9.14 -27.08
CA ARG A 97 10.50 7.93 -27.90
C ARG A 97 9.11 7.97 -28.57
N GLU A 98 8.09 8.38 -27.84
CA GLU A 98 6.73 8.55 -28.36
C GLU A 98 6.67 9.63 -29.45
N CYS A 99 7.35 10.77 -29.24
CA CYS A 99 7.46 11.84 -30.24
C CYS A 99 8.13 11.33 -31.53
N HIS A 100 9.24 10.60 -31.40
CA HIS A 100 9.94 10.02 -32.56
C HIS A 100 9.03 9.07 -33.35
N ARG A 101 8.30 8.20 -32.67
CA ARG A 101 7.30 7.32 -33.30
C ARG A 101 6.20 8.11 -34.02
N ILE A 102 5.70 9.18 -33.41
CA ILE A 102 4.68 10.06 -34.03
C ILE A 102 5.24 10.70 -35.30
N ASP A 103 6.49 11.15 -35.29
CA ASP A 103 7.14 11.76 -36.45
C ASP A 103 7.27 10.79 -37.63
N THR A 104 7.60 9.53 -37.36
CA THR A 104 7.69 8.47 -38.36
C THR A 104 6.35 7.97 -38.90
N SER A 105 5.23 8.39 -38.30
CA SER A 105 3.89 7.97 -38.75
C SER A 105 3.46 8.69 -40.02
N GLN A 106 2.52 8.09 -40.76
CA GLN A 106 1.87 8.70 -41.94
C GLN A 106 0.81 9.75 -41.59
N ALA A 107 0.66 10.13 -40.31
CA ALA A 107 -0.34 11.11 -39.92
C ALA A 107 -0.01 12.52 -40.48
N PRO A 108 -1.02 13.37 -40.77
CA PRO A 108 -0.78 14.76 -41.15
C PRO A 108 -0.05 15.54 -40.05
N ASP A 109 0.75 16.55 -40.41
CA ASP A 109 1.58 17.31 -39.46
C ASP A 109 0.76 18.00 -38.35
N ALA A 110 -0.41 18.53 -38.69
CA ALA A 110 -1.34 19.09 -37.70
C ALA A 110 -1.75 18.05 -36.63
N ARG A 111 -1.98 16.80 -37.06
CA ARG A 111 -2.31 15.71 -36.15
C ARG A 111 -1.10 15.26 -35.34
N LYS A 112 0.10 15.23 -35.92
CA LYS A 112 1.35 14.94 -35.21
C LYS A 112 1.59 15.97 -34.10
N ALA A 113 1.44 17.25 -34.40
CA ALA A 113 1.58 18.34 -33.42
C ALA A 113 0.58 18.19 -32.26
N GLN A 114 -0.68 17.89 -32.58
CA GLN A 114 -1.71 17.64 -31.56
C GLN A 114 -1.37 16.44 -30.67
N LEU A 115 -0.95 15.32 -31.25
CA LEU A 115 -0.58 14.11 -30.49
C LEU A 115 0.61 14.37 -29.56
N LYS A 116 1.65 15.05 -30.04
CA LYS A 116 2.80 15.43 -29.20
C LYS A 116 2.40 16.33 -28.04
N SER A 117 1.54 17.31 -28.28
CA SER A 117 1.02 18.21 -27.23
C SER A 117 0.24 17.44 -26.14
N LEU A 118 -0.54 16.43 -26.54
CA LEU A 118 -1.24 15.55 -25.59
C LEU A 118 -0.26 14.68 -24.78
N ARG A 119 0.75 14.09 -25.44
CA ARG A 119 1.76 13.24 -24.76
C ARG A 119 2.63 14.00 -23.78
N ALA A 120 2.92 15.27 -24.07
CA ALA A 120 3.65 16.16 -23.17
C ALA A 120 2.91 16.41 -21.83
N LYS A 121 1.60 16.17 -21.77
CA LYS A 121 0.74 16.39 -20.60
C LYS A 121 0.22 15.10 -19.96
N GLU A 122 0.67 13.93 -20.42
CA GLU A 122 0.14 12.63 -19.99
C GLU A 122 0.47 12.28 -18.53
N SER A 123 1.63 12.72 -18.03
CA SER A 123 1.97 12.67 -16.61
C SER A 123 2.57 13.98 -16.16
N TYR A 124 2.42 14.30 -14.88
CA TYR A 124 2.97 15.54 -14.35
C TYR A 124 4.51 15.55 -14.38
N ALA A 125 5.15 14.40 -14.16
CA ALA A 125 6.61 14.28 -14.27
C ALA A 125 7.14 14.71 -15.66
N ARG A 126 6.43 14.31 -16.74
CA ARG A 126 6.73 14.75 -18.11
C ARG A 126 6.47 16.23 -18.28
N HIS A 127 5.27 16.67 -17.91
CA HIS A 127 4.83 18.05 -18.07
C HIS A 127 5.79 19.00 -17.36
N TYR A 128 6.20 18.66 -16.14
CA TYR A 128 7.07 19.50 -15.34
C TYR A 128 8.44 19.66 -15.99
N ALA A 129 9.09 18.55 -16.37
CA ALA A 129 10.41 18.56 -17.00
C ALA A 129 10.45 19.30 -18.35
N LEU A 130 9.32 19.37 -19.05
CA LEU A 130 9.21 20.08 -20.34
C LEU A 130 8.87 21.57 -20.17
N THR A 131 8.29 21.97 -19.03
CA THR A 131 7.71 23.31 -18.83
C THR A 131 8.54 24.17 -17.88
N TYR A 132 9.12 23.57 -16.85
CA TYR A 132 9.83 24.26 -15.79
C TYR A 132 11.31 23.85 -15.76
N ASN A 133 12.16 24.82 -15.47
CA ASN A 133 13.61 24.64 -15.35
C ASN A 133 14.14 24.91 -13.93
N ALA A 134 13.29 25.38 -13.01
CA ALA A 134 13.65 25.63 -11.62
C ALA A 134 12.41 25.51 -10.69
N PRO A 135 12.52 24.77 -9.58
CA PRO A 135 13.57 23.80 -9.23
C PRO A 135 13.65 22.61 -10.20
N ASP A 136 14.81 21.94 -10.28
CA ASP A 136 15.07 20.80 -11.19
C ASP A 136 14.06 19.65 -11.08
N LEU A 137 13.51 19.44 -9.89
CA LEU A 137 12.57 18.35 -9.61
C LEU A 137 11.19 18.92 -9.33
N MET A 138 10.17 18.15 -9.72
CA MET A 138 8.76 18.49 -9.52
C MET A 138 8.41 18.77 -8.04
N PRO A 139 7.38 19.59 -7.75
CA PRO A 139 6.89 19.81 -6.40
C PRO A 139 6.46 18.52 -5.69
N ALA A 140 6.42 18.57 -4.36
CA ALA A 140 6.21 17.43 -3.48
C ALA A 140 4.92 16.67 -3.79
N TRP A 141 3.82 17.37 -4.08
CA TRP A 141 2.54 16.72 -4.35
C TRP A 141 2.63 15.80 -5.58
N ALA A 142 3.34 16.22 -6.63
CA ALA A 142 3.59 15.40 -7.81
C ALA A 142 4.66 14.33 -7.54
N ALA A 143 5.73 14.69 -6.82
CA ALA A 143 6.77 13.73 -6.46
C ALA A 143 6.22 12.57 -5.61
N MET A 144 5.27 12.85 -4.72
CA MET A 144 4.63 11.83 -3.90
C MET A 144 3.84 10.81 -4.74
N GLU A 145 3.24 11.23 -5.85
CA GLU A 145 2.50 10.32 -6.76
C GLU A 145 3.43 9.33 -7.46
N GLU A 146 4.67 9.73 -7.72
CA GLU A 146 5.67 8.91 -8.41
C GLU A 146 6.40 7.94 -7.47
N ILE A 147 6.50 8.25 -6.17
CA ILE A 147 7.13 7.33 -5.20
C ILE A 147 6.25 6.15 -4.83
N THR A 148 6.86 4.98 -4.64
CA THR A 148 6.19 3.76 -4.21
C THR A 148 5.75 3.85 -2.74
N LEU A 149 4.78 3.03 -2.31
CA LEU A 149 4.43 2.89 -0.88
C LEU A 149 5.65 2.64 0.03
N GLY A 150 6.63 1.86 -0.43
CA GLY A 150 7.83 1.59 0.35
C GLY A 150 8.68 2.85 0.56
N GLU A 151 8.88 3.62 -0.49
CA GLU A 151 9.58 4.91 -0.42
C GLU A 151 8.82 5.91 0.44
N LEU A 152 7.48 5.95 0.35
CA LEU A 152 6.63 6.76 1.19
C LEU A 152 6.73 6.38 2.67
N SER A 153 6.74 5.07 2.97
CA SER A 153 6.95 4.54 4.33
C SER A 153 8.31 4.95 4.89
N HIS A 154 9.38 4.83 4.08
CA HIS A 154 10.71 5.29 4.44
C HIS A 154 10.79 6.81 4.62
N LEU A 155 10.15 7.58 3.75
CA LEU A 155 10.08 9.04 3.82
C LEU A 155 9.37 9.50 5.11
N PHE A 156 8.22 8.92 5.44
CA PHE A 156 7.50 9.23 6.68
C PHE A 156 8.35 8.91 7.93
N LYS A 157 8.97 7.71 7.95
CA LYS A 157 9.90 7.32 9.01
C LYS A 157 11.07 8.30 9.12
N GLY A 158 11.57 8.79 7.98
CA GLY A 158 12.73 9.66 7.86
C GLY A 158 12.52 11.11 8.27
N LEU A 159 11.28 11.59 8.44
CA LEU A 159 11.01 12.97 8.86
C LEU A 159 11.73 13.31 10.17
N ALA A 160 12.34 14.50 10.25
CA ALA A 160 13.15 14.91 11.39
C ALA A 160 12.31 15.24 12.63
N ARG A 161 11.21 15.97 12.43
CA ARG A 161 10.41 16.51 13.53
C ARG A 161 9.29 15.55 13.90
N ASP A 162 9.27 15.12 15.15
CA ASP A 162 8.17 14.30 15.68
C ASP A 162 6.82 15.05 15.67
N ALA A 163 6.85 16.38 15.73
CA ALA A 163 5.64 17.20 15.58
C ALA A 163 4.95 16.96 14.24
N ASP A 164 5.71 16.86 13.15
CA ASP A 164 5.16 16.62 11.81
C ASP A 164 4.58 15.20 11.71
N LYS A 165 5.33 14.19 12.17
CA LYS A 165 4.85 12.80 12.20
C LYS A 165 3.55 12.67 13.01
N LYS A 166 3.48 13.34 14.17
CA LYS A 166 2.29 13.35 15.04
C LYS A 166 1.11 14.06 14.38
N ALA A 167 1.35 15.19 13.72
CA ALA A 167 0.30 15.94 13.03
C ALA A 167 -0.31 15.13 11.86
N ILE A 168 0.55 14.48 11.06
CA ILE A 168 0.14 13.58 9.98
C ILE A 168 -0.65 12.40 10.53
N ALA A 169 -0.13 11.69 11.54
CA ALA A 169 -0.79 10.50 12.10
C ALA A 169 -2.14 10.82 12.77
N ARG A 170 -2.26 12.00 13.39
CA ARG A 170 -3.52 12.47 14.01
C ARG A 170 -4.65 12.61 13.00
N ARG A 171 -4.37 12.86 11.71
CA ARG A 171 -5.40 12.91 10.66
C ARG A 171 -6.07 11.56 10.42
N LEU A 172 -5.42 10.47 10.82
CA LEU A 172 -5.97 9.11 10.83
C LEU A 172 -6.30 8.63 12.25
N ASN A 173 -6.42 9.55 13.22
CA ASN A 173 -6.67 9.25 14.63
C ASN A 173 -5.67 8.23 15.23
N LEU A 174 -4.42 8.23 14.73
CA LEU A 174 -3.38 7.30 15.14
C LEU A 174 -2.21 8.00 15.83
N PRO A 175 -1.58 7.35 16.83
CA PRO A 175 -0.23 7.66 17.25
C PRO A 175 0.77 7.51 16.10
N SER A 176 1.77 8.39 16.02
CA SER A 176 2.80 8.31 14.98
C SER A 176 3.58 7.00 14.92
N PRO A 177 3.92 6.31 16.03
CA PRO A 177 4.58 5.00 15.96
C PRO A 177 3.71 3.93 15.30
N LEU A 178 2.39 3.95 15.51
CA LEU A 178 1.47 3.01 14.86
C LEU A 178 1.44 3.24 13.36
N LEU A 179 1.22 4.50 12.92
CA LEU A 179 1.21 4.80 11.50
C LEU A 179 2.53 4.41 10.81
N GLN A 180 3.68 4.70 11.43
CA GLN A 180 4.98 4.31 10.91
C GLN A 180 5.10 2.78 10.74
N SER A 181 4.73 2.02 11.78
CA SER A 181 4.79 0.56 11.78
C SER A 181 3.83 -0.05 10.75
N TRP A 182 2.62 0.50 10.65
CA TRP A 182 1.59 0.01 9.74
C TRP A 182 1.91 0.34 8.28
N LEU A 183 2.44 1.52 7.94
CA LEU A 183 2.91 1.82 6.58
C LEU A 183 4.01 0.84 6.12
N HIS A 184 4.95 0.51 7.02
CA HIS A 184 5.94 -0.52 6.74
C HIS A 184 5.29 -1.90 6.55
N THR A 185 4.33 -2.25 7.40
CA THR A 185 3.61 -3.53 7.30
C THR A 185 2.85 -3.66 5.99
N LEU A 186 2.09 -2.64 5.62
CA LEU A 186 1.33 -2.60 4.38
C LEU A 186 2.24 -2.62 3.16
N THR A 187 3.44 -2.03 3.22
CA THR A 187 4.46 -2.18 2.16
C THR A 187 4.81 -3.66 1.93
N THR A 188 5.09 -4.41 2.99
CA THR A 188 5.43 -5.84 2.87
C THR A 188 4.25 -6.64 2.33
N ILE A 189 3.04 -6.38 2.82
CA ILE A 189 1.82 -7.08 2.36
C ILE A 189 1.54 -6.78 0.89
N ARG A 190 1.64 -5.51 0.48
CA ARG A 190 1.52 -5.07 -0.91
C ARG A 190 2.50 -5.80 -1.81
N ASN A 191 3.76 -5.93 -1.38
CA ASN A 191 4.78 -6.64 -2.15
C ASN A 191 4.48 -8.15 -2.25
N ILE A 192 4.02 -8.79 -1.17
CA ILE A 192 3.54 -10.19 -1.22
C ILE A 192 2.44 -10.33 -2.28
N CYS A 193 1.46 -9.42 -2.26
CA CYS A 193 0.36 -9.45 -3.21
C CYS A 193 0.81 -9.22 -4.65
N ALA A 194 1.65 -8.21 -4.88
CA ALA A 194 2.17 -7.84 -6.20
C ALA A 194 3.08 -8.92 -6.83
N HIS A 195 3.81 -9.68 -6.01
CA HIS A 195 4.59 -10.83 -6.46
C HIS A 195 3.78 -12.13 -6.54
N HIS A 196 2.44 -12.05 -6.43
CA HIS A 196 1.52 -13.20 -6.45
C HIS A 196 1.87 -14.29 -5.42
N ALA A 197 2.57 -13.91 -4.35
CA ALA A 197 2.96 -14.83 -3.30
C ALA A 197 1.75 -15.19 -2.43
N ARG A 198 1.82 -16.35 -1.78
CA ARG A 198 0.76 -16.85 -0.90
C ARG A 198 0.56 -15.89 0.27
N LEU A 199 -0.68 -15.43 0.47
CA LEU A 199 -1.08 -14.57 1.58
C LEU A 199 -1.82 -15.37 2.66
N TRP A 200 -2.64 -16.33 2.24
CA TRP A 200 -3.29 -17.31 3.09
C TRP A 200 -2.29 -18.11 3.94
N ASN A 201 -2.64 -18.31 5.22
CA ASN A 201 -1.88 -19.11 6.19
C ASN A 201 -0.37 -18.82 6.12
N ARG A 202 -0.04 -17.54 6.17
CA ARG A 202 1.32 -17.02 6.23
C ARG A 202 1.55 -16.41 7.60
N GLU A 203 2.65 -16.79 8.22
CA GLU A 203 3.21 -16.01 9.32
C GLU A 203 4.01 -14.84 8.74
N LEU A 204 3.70 -13.65 9.21
CA LEU A 204 4.36 -12.43 8.75
C LEU A 204 5.73 -12.34 9.43
N GLY A 205 6.79 -12.22 8.62
CA GLY A 205 8.15 -11.97 9.14
C GLY A 205 8.31 -10.57 9.75
N ILE A 206 7.29 -9.73 9.59
CA ILE A 206 7.16 -8.40 10.19
C ILE A 206 6.03 -8.43 11.21
N ARG A 207 6.22 -7.72 12.32
CA ARG A 207 5.22 -7.61 13.37
C ARG A 207 4.70 -6.17 13.40
N PRO A 208 3.42 -5.94 13.01
CA PRO A 208 2.84 -4.62 13.19
C PRO A 208 2.79 -4.25 14.67
N GLU A 209 3.05 -2.98 14.97
CA GLU A 209 2.88 -2.43 16.31
C GLU A 209 1.39 -2.47 16.67
N LEU A 210 1.07 -2.89 17.90
CA LEU A 210 -0.29 -2.92 18.42
C LEU A 210 -0.55 -1.70 19.30
N PRO A 211 -1.78 -1.14 19.30
CA PRO A 211 -2.13 -0.04 20.19
C PRO A 211 -2.03 -0.48 21.65
N ARG A 212 -1.21 0.23 22.43
CA ARG A 212 -1.13 0.04 23.90
C ARG A 212 -2.33 0.64 24.63
N THR A 213 -2.88 1.72 24.07
CA THR A 213 -4.07 2.40 24.57
C THR A 213 -5.05 2.53 23.41
N VAL A 214 -6.25 1.99 23.59
CA VAL A 214 -7.27 1.89 22.54
C VAL A 214 -8.28 3.02 22.74
N ASN A 215 -8.08 4.12 22.02
CA ASN A 215 -9.02 5.26 21.97
C ASN A 215 -9.82 5.31 20.66
N PHE A 216 -9.75 4.24 19.87
CA PHE A 216 -10.40 4.08 18.58
C PHE A 216 -10.88 2.63 18.45
N PRO A 217 -11.81 2.30 17.53
CA PRO A 217 -12.30 0.94 17.37
C PRO A 217 -11.14 -0.05 17.10
N TRP A 218 -10.97 -1.05 17.96
CA TRP A 218 -9.94 -2.08 17.83
C TRP A 218 -10.42 -3.44 18.37
N PRO A 219 -10.18 -4.57 17.66
CA PRO A 219 -10.69 -5.87 18.08
C PRO A 219 -10.19 -6.28 19.47
N GLN A 220 -11.07 -6.85 20.28
CA GLN A 220 -10.75 -7.26 21.65
C GLN A 220 -9.67 -8.34 21.69
N HIS A 221 -9.71 -9.27 20.73
CA HIS A 221 -8.72 -10.35 20.63
C HIS A 221 -7.27 -9.84 20.48
N LEU A 222 -7.08 -8.73 19.76
CA LEU A 222 -5.76 -8.14 19.53
C LEU A 222 -5.26 -7.30 20.70
N GLN A 223 -6.08 -7.08 21.72
CA GLN A 223 -5.69 -6.41 22.97
C GLN A 223 -5.10 -7.41 23.99
N GLN A 224 -5.40 -8.70 23.81
CA GLN A 224 -4.88 -9.75 24.68
C GLN A 224 -3.40 -10.05 24.37
N PRO A 225 -2.60 -10.44 25.37
CA PRO A 225 -1.22 -10.88 25.15
C PRO A 225 -1.17 -12.06 24.16
N GLY A 226 -0.36 -11.95 23.12
CA GLY A 226 -0.28 -13.00 22.10
C GLY A 226 0.64 -12.66 20.93
N GLN A 227 1.03 -13.68 20.17
CA GLN A 227 1.78 -13.51 18.94
C GLN A 227 0.83 -13.21 17.78
N HIS A 228 0.47 -11.93 17.63
CA HIS A 228 -0.46 -11.44 16.60
C HIS A 228 0.21 -11.24 15.23
N ALA A 229 0.98 -12.25 14.77
CA ALA A 229 1.84 -12.20 13.58
C ALA A 229 1.19 -12.75 12.30
N ARG A 230 -0.14 -12.96 12.31
CA ARG A 230 -0.89 -13.56 11.21
C ARG A 230 -1.75 -12.51 10.49
N LEU A 231 -2.35 -12.90 9.37
CA LEU A 231 -3.04 -11.96 8.47
C LEU A 231 -4.21 -11.23 9.12
N PHE A 232 -4.88 -11.83 10.12
CA PHE A 232 -5.98 -11.19 10.82
C PHE A 232 -5.64 -9.79 11.33
N THR A 233 -4.45 -9.60 11.91
CA THR A 233 -3.97 -8.28 12.37
C THR A 233 -3.94 -7.26 11.23
N VAL A 234 -3.46 -7.67 10.04
CA VAL A 234 -3.41 -6.81 8.86
C VAL A 234 -4.81 -6.47 8.37
N LEU A 235 -5.74 -7.42 8.36
CA LEU A 235 -7.13 -7.17 7.95
C LEU A 235 -7.82 -6.16 8.90
N CYS A 236 -7.50 -6.20 10.20
CA CYS A 236 -7.98 -5.22 11.16
C CYS A 236 -7.37 -3.83 10.90
N ILE A 237 -6.07 -3.75 10.63
CA ILE A 237 -5.42 -2.48 10.23
C ILE A 237 -6.06 -1.90 8.97
N LEU A 238 -6.28 -2.74 7.95
CA LEU A 238 -6.91 -2.32 6.70
C LEU A 238 -8.33 -1.83 6.92
N ASN A 239 -9.16 -2.56 7.69
CA ASN A 239 -10.53 -2.14 7.97
C ASN A 239 -10.57 -0.78 8.69
N LEU A 240 -9.75 -0.63 9.73
CA LEU A 240 -9.67 0.61 10.51
C LEU A 240 -9.27 1.80 9.64
N LEU A 241 -8.24 1.63 8.80
CA LEU A 241 -7.78 2.70 7.92
C LEU A 241 -8.79 2.98 6.80
N MET A 242 -9.38 1.95 6.20
CA MET A 242 -10.39 2.07 5.14
C MET A 242 -11.60 2.89 5.57
N ARG A 243 -12.10 2.69 6.79
CA ARG A 243 -13.21 3.48 7.35
C ARG A 243 -12.88 4.97 7.50
N GLN A 244 -11.60 5.31 7.67
CA GLN A 244 -11.16 6.69 7.80
C GLN A 244 -10.85 7.36 6.45
N VAL A 245 -10.27 6.60 5.51
CA VAL A 245 -9.87 7.15 4.20
C VAL A 245 -10.96 7.05 3.14
N SER A 246 -11.95 6.18 3.34
CA SER A 246 -13.04 5.91 2.39
C SER A 246 -14.33 5.63 3.16
N PRO A 247 -15.05 6.66 3.65
CA PRO A 247 -16.23 6.48 4.50
C PRO A 247 -17.31 5.55 3.91
N HIS A 248 -17.56 5.62 2.60
CA HIS A 248 -18.54 4.77 1.92
C HIS A 248 -17.96 3.43 1.44
N THR A 249 -16.90 2.95 2.09
CA THR A 249 -16.28 1.67 1.76
C THR A 249 -17.23 0.50 2.06
N SER A 250 -17.25 -0.48 1.17
CA SER A 250 -17.89 -1.80 1.40
C SER A 250 -16.84 -2.90 1.58
N TRP A 251 -15.61 -2.53 1.93
CA TRP A 251 -14.48 -3.46 1.99
C TRP A 251 -14.66 -4.56 3.03
N ASP A 252 -15.12 -4.22 4.22
CA ASP A 252 -15.44 -5.19 5.27
C ASP A 252 -16.57 -6.12 4.85
N ARG A 253 -17.64 -5.62 4.25
CA ARG A 253 -18.72 -6.47 3.70
C ARG A 253 -18.17 -7.44 2.64
N ARG A 254 -17.36 -6.97 1.69
CA ARG A 254 -16.71 -7.82 0.67
C ARG A 254 -15.78 -8.87 1.29
N LEU A 255 -15.12 -8.55 2.41
CA LEU A 255 -14.32 -9.52 3.17
C LEU A 255 -15.22 -10.60 3.78
N HIS A 256 -16.33 -10.22 4.42
CA HIS A 256 -17.29 -11.20 4.97
C HIS A 256 -17.86 -12.10 3.87
N GLU A 257 -18.29 -11.52 2.74
CA GLU A 257 -18.78 -12.27 1.58
C GLU A 257 -17.73 -13.28 1.07
N LEU A 258 -16.47 -12.85 0.95
CA LEU A 258 -15.38 -13.73 0.54
C LEU A 258 -15.15 -14.87 1.55
N LEU A 259 -15.10 -14.57 2.85
CA LEU A 259 -14.88 -15.58 3.88
C LEU A 259 -16.05 -16.57 3.98
N ASN A 260 -17.28 -16.10 3.78
CA ASN A 260 -18.49 -16.94 3.80
C ASN A 260 -18.58 -17.84 2.56
N GLU A 261 -18.19 -17.35 1.37
CA GLU A 261 -18.17 -18.14 0.15
C GLU A 261 -17.18 -19.30 0.21
N PHE A 262 -16.08 -19.11 0.96
CA PHE A 262 -15.04 -20.12 1.17
C PHE A 262 -15.04 -20.61 2.63
N ALA A 263 -16.20 -21.05 3.13
CA ALA A 263 -16.36 -21.52 4.51
C ALA A 263 -15.46 -22.73 4.87
N GLU A 264 -14.92 -23.46 3.90
CA GLU A 264 -13.98 -24.56 4.09
C GLU A 264 -12.57 -24.11 4.56
N ILE A 265 -12.31 -22.80 4.53
CA ILE A 265 -11.01 -22.20 4.82
C ILE A 265 -10.80 -22.10 6.35
N ASN A 266 -9.72 -22.71 6.86
CA ASN A 266 -9.34 -22.70 8.28
C ASN A 266 -8.95 -21.30 8.83
N LEU A 267 -9.92 -20.46 9.15
CA LEU A 267 -9.70 -19.08 9.64
C LEU A 267 -8.74 -19.00 10.85
N PRO A 268 -8.74 -19.91 11.83
CA PRO A 268 -7.72 -19.94 12.89
C PRO A 268 -6.27 -19.95 12.37
N ALA A 269 -5.98 -20.59 11.23
CA ALA A 269 -4.64 -20.60 10.63
C ALA A 269 -4.20 -19.21 10.08
N MET A 270 -5.17 -18.31 9.86
CA MET A 270 -4.93 -16.89 9.55
C MET A 270 -4.91 -15.99 10.79
N GLY A 271 -5.11 -16.55 11.98
CA GLY A 271 -5.16 -15.80 13.24
C GLY A 271 -6.52 -15.19 13.55
N PHE A 272 -7.60 -15.63 12.90
CA PHE A 272 -8.94 -15.20 13.30
C PHE A 272 -9.33 -15.87 14.63
N PRO A 273 -9.85 -15.11 15.61
CA PRO A 273 -10.46 -15.72 16.78
C PRO A 273 -11.80 -16.39 16.41
N PRO A 274 -12.28 -17.32 17.25
CA PRO A 274 -13.67 -17.77 17.18
C PRO A 274 -14.62 -16.56 17.24
N ASP A 275 -15.72 -16.62 16.50
CA ASP A 275 -16.78 -15.60 16.51
C ASP A 275 -16.30 -14.16 16.25
N TRP A 276 -15.22 -14.00 15.49
CA TRP A 276 -14.66 -12.68 15.15
C TRP A 276 -15.68 -11.70 14.55
N GLN A 277 -16.68 -12.22 13.84
CA GLN A 277 -17.79 -11.45 13.24
C GLN A 277 -18.67 -10.76 14.29
N ASN A 278 -18.67 -11.28 15.52
CA ASN A 278 -19.44 -10.74 16.64
C ASN A 278 -18.70 -9.60 17.37
N ASP A 279 -17.42 -9.37 17.07
CA ASP A 279 -16.68 -8.26 17.65
C ASP A 279 -17.27 -6.93 17.14
N PRO A 280 -17.58 -5.96 18.03
CA PRO A 280 -18.13 -4.65 17.63
C PRO A 280 -17.29 -3.93 16.57
N PHE A 281 -15.99 -4.21 16.52
CA PHE A 281 -15.09 -3.71 15.47
C PHE A 281 -15.59 -4.05 14.06
N TRP A 282 -16.13 -5.25 13.85
CA TRP A 282 -16.60 -5.73 12.55
C TRP A 282 -18.09 -5.44 12.30
N GLN A 283 -18.86 -5.17 13.35
CA GLN A 283 -20.31 -4.89 13.25
C GLN A 283 -20.67 -3.42 13.00
N ALA A 284 -19.74 -2.49 13.27
CA ALA A 284 -20.06 -1.07 13.14
C ALA A 284 -20.46 -0.75 11.68
N PRO A 285 -21.61 -0.09 11.46
CA PRO A 285 -22.13 0.20 10.12
C PRO A 285 -21.16 1.12 9.38
N SER A 286 -20.97 0.83 8.09
CA SER A 286 -20.35 1.72 7.10
C SER A 286 -21.22 2.94 6.84
#